data_AF-A0A5B1R7C4-F1
#
_entry.id   AF-A0A5B1R7C4-F1
#
_cell.length_a   1.000
_cell.length_b   1.000
_cell.length_c   1.000
_cell.angle_alpha   90.00
_cell.angle_beta   90.00
_cell.angle_gamma   90.00
#
_symmetry.space_group_name_H-M   'P 1'
#
loop_
_entity.id
_entity.type
_entity.pdbx_description
1 polymer ?
#
loop_
_entity_poly.entity_id
_entity_poly.type
_entity_poly.pdbx_seq_one_letter_code
_entity_poly.pdbx_strand_id
1 'polypeptide(L)'
;MQAPSLPLPSIAPLAPAAPAQAPDTAELQDDVAALLLQQEEAQSALEAILTDIGRTGLDVIDSYCALKVHLGALVHFRGATHTPLLSDAIVACVDTLINELCASITALEQAALPLPKLHNNMYAVAADI
;
A
#
# COMPACT_ATOMS: atom_id res chain seq x y z
N MET A 1 39.89 64.64 48.12
CA MET A 1 39.89 63.18 47.93
C MET A 1 39.33 62.54 49.19
N GLN A 2 38.01 62.35 49.27
CA GLN A 2 37.30 61.66 50.35
C GLN A 2 35.92 61.25 49.81
N ALA A 3 35.62 59.95 49.77
CA ALA A 3 34.26 59.37 49.69
C ALA A 3 33.91 58.87 51.11
N PRO A 4 32.66 58.54 51.54
CA PRO A 4 31.49 57.97 50.82
C PRO A 4 30.13 58.63 51.27
N SER A 5 28.88 58.24 50.97
CA SER A 5 28.21 56.92 51.06
C SER A 5 26.83 56.93 50.37
N LEU A 6 26.50 55.82 49.71
CA LEU A 6 25.19 55.50 49.10
C LEU A 6 24.17 55.02 50.15
N PRO A 7 22.86 55.30 49.99
CA PRO A 7 21.82 54.56 50.69
C PRO A 7 21.47 53.26 49.94
N LEU A 8 21.53 52.12 50.65
CA LEU A 8 21.02 50.82 50.19
C LEU A 8 19.47 50.80 50.29
N PRO A 9 18.75 50.28 49.28
CA PRO A 9 17.30 50.10 49.38
C PRO A 9 16.95 48.87 50.22
N SER A 10 15.88 49.01 50.99
CA SER A 10 15.27 48.00 51.86
C SER A 10 14.80 46.78 51.05
N ILE A 11 15.22 45.58 51.46
CA ILE A 11 14.75 44.31 50.89
C ILE A 11 13.47 43.92 51.63
N ALA A 12 12.34 43.99 50.95
CA ALA A 12 11.10 43.36 51.40
C ALA A 12 11.22 41.82 51.22
N PRO A 13 10.70 40.99 52.15
CA PRO A 13 10.74 39.53 51.98
C PRO A 13 9.76 39.12 50.88
N LEU A 14 10.25 38.46 49.83
CA LEU A 14 9.38 37.77 48.87
C LEU A 14 8.73 36.56 49.56
N ALA A 15 7.40 36.48 49.44
CA ALA A 15 6.61 35.33 49.87
C ALA A 15 7.03 34.04 49.14
N PRO A 16 6.75 32.84 49.70
CA PRO A 16 7.15 31.57 49.09
C PRO A 16 6.54 31.42 47.69
N ALA A 17 7.36 31.04 46.72
CA ALA A 17 6.91 30.67 45.39
C ALA A 17 5.89 29.53 45.48
N ALA A 18 4.73 29.72 44.86
CA ALA A 18 3.78 28.64 44.64
C ALA A 18 4.47 27.51 43.85
N PRO A 19 4.24 26.23 44.18
CA PRO A 19 4.84 25.14 43.41
C PRO A 19 4.35 25.23 41.97
N ALA A 20 5.29 25.24 41.03
CA ALA A 20 5.00 25.09 39.61
C ALA A 20 4.19 23.80 39.43
N GLN A 21 2.97 23.92 38.90
CA GLN A 21 2.20 22.75 38.49
C GLN A 21 3.05 21.96 37.49
N ALA A 22 3.42 20.74 37.86
CA ALA A 22 3.95 19.77 36.91
C ALA A 22 2.90 19.56 35.81
N PRO A 23 3.28 19.43 34.53
CA PRO A 23 2.34 19.14 33.46
C PRO A 23 1.52 17.90 33.84
N ASP A 24 0.21 18.02 33.65
CA ASP A 24 -0.76 17.03 34.11
C ASP A 24 -0.43 15.69 33.45
N THR A 25 -0.07 14.70 34.28
CA THR A 25 0.41 13.39 33.81
C THR A 25 -0.69 12.63 33.06
N ALA A 26 -1.94 13.05 33.22
CA ALA A 26 -3.12 12.54 32.55
C ALA A 26 -3.21 12.96 31.06
N GLU A 27 -2.84 14.19 30.69
CA GLU A 27 -2.88 14.63 29.28
C GLU A 27 -1.84 13.89 28.43
N LEU A 28 -0.65 13.64 29.01
CA LEU A 28 0.39 12.83 28.36
C LEU A 28 0.00 11.36 28.18
N GLN A 29 -0.82 10.80 29.08
CA GLN A 29 -1.33 9.42 28.93
C GLN A 29 -2.41 9.30 27.85
N ASP A 30 -3.26 10.31 27.71
CA ASP A 30 -4.31 10.35 26.69
C ASP A 30 -3.71 10.53 25.28
N ASP A 31 -2.69 11.38 25.14
CA ASP A 31 -1.93 11.53 23.88
C ASP A 31 -1.21 10.24 23.47
N VAL A 32 -0.62 9.51 24.42
CA VAL A 32 0.03 8.22 24.14
C VAL A 32 -1.00 7.15 23.76
N ALA A 33 -2.15 7.11 24.43
CA ALA A 33 -3.22 6.18 24.10
C ALA A 33 -3.83 6.47 22.71
N ALA A 34 -4.03 7.74 22.36
CA ALA A 34 -4.48 8.16 21.04
C ALA A 34 -3.45 7.81 19.95
N LEU A 35 -2.15 7.96 20.23
CA LEU A 35 -1.09 7.64 19.29
C LEU A 35 -0.98 6.12 19.05
N LEU A 36 -1.13 5.30 20.09
CA LEU A 36 -1.19 3.84 19.97
C LEU A 36 -2.41 3.37 19.18
N LEU A 37 -3.58 3.97 19.41
CA LEU A 37 -4.79 3.66 18.64
C LEU A 37 -4.61 4.04 17.16
N GLN A 38 -4.05 5.21 16.88
CA GLN A 38 -3.74 5.64 15.51
C GLN A 38 -2.73 4.70 14.84
N GLN A 39 -1.75 4.18 15.58
CA GLN A 39 -0.78 3.20 15.08
C GLN A 39 -1.45 1.87 14.74
N GLU A 40 -2.35 1.36 15.60
CA GLU A 40 -3.10 0.14 15.37
C GLU A 40 -4.03 0.27 14.15
N GLU A 41 -4.72 1.40 14.00
CA GLU A 41 -5.53 1.71 12.82
C GLU A 41 -4.68 1.77 11.54
N ALA A 42 -3.52 2.43 11.58
CA ALA A 42 -2.62 2.50 10.45
C ALA A 42 -2.09 1.12 10.05
N GLN A 43 -1.75 0.28 11.03
CA GLN A 43 -1.29 -1.08 10.78
C GLN A 43 -2.40 -1.94 10.15
N SER A 44 -3.61 -1.86 10.69
CA SER A 44 -4.77 -2.57 10.13
C SER A 44 -5.07 -2.14 8.70
N ALA A 45 -5.00 -0.84 8.40
CA ALA A 45 -5.18 -0.32 7.05
C ALA A 45 -4.11 -0.83 6.07
N LEU A 46 -2.84 -0.90 6.50
CA LEU A 46 -1.76 -1.44 5.68
C LEU A 46 -1.93 -2.94 5.40
N GLU A 47 -2.34 -3.72 6.40
CA GLU A 47 -2.64 -5.15 6.23
C GLU A 47 -3.81 -5.39 5.25
N ALA A 48 -4.84 -4.54 5.32
CA ALA A 48 -5.96 -4.58 4.36
C ALA A 48 -5.50 -4.27 2.93
N ILE A 49 -4.69 -3.22 2.75
CA ILE A 49 -4.11 -2.86 1.45
C ILE A 49 -3.24 -3.99 0.90
N LEU A 50 -2.38 -4.58 1.73
CA LEU A 50 -1.55 -5.72 1.32
C LEU A 50 -2.38 -6.91 0.86
N THR A 51 -3.44 -7.22 1.60
CA THR A 51 -4.36 -8.32 1.27
C THR A 51 -5.05 -8.06 -0.07
N ASP A 52 -5.51 -6.83 -0.29
CA ASP A 52 -6.16 -6.44 -1.54
C ASP A 52 -5.20 -6.48 -2.75
N ILE A 53 -3.97 -5.99 -2.58
CA ILE A 53 -2.93 -6.09 -3.61
C ILE A 53 -2.60 -7.56 -3.91
N GLY A 54 -2.46 -8.39 -2.88
CA GLY A 54 -2.19 -9.83 -3.04
C GLY A 54 -3.29 -10.54 -3.81
N ARG A 55 -4.56 -10.24 -3.48
CA ARG A 55 -5.73 -10.78 -4.19
C ARG A 55 -5.78 -10.31 -5.64
N THR A 56 -5.58 -9.01 -5.88
CA THR A 56 -5.54 -8.44 -7.23
C THR A 56 -4.44 -9.10 -8.07
N GLY A 57 -3.27 -9.34 -7.49
CA GLY A 57 -2.17 -10.05 -8.15
C GLY A 57 -2.54 -11.48 -8.54
N LEU A 58 -3.25 -12.21 -7.67
CA LEU A 58 -3.74 -13.56 -7.97
C LEU A 58 -4.78 -13.55 -9.10
N ASP A 59 -5.74 -12.62 -9.05
CA ASP A 59 -6.78 -12.48 -10.08
C ASP A 59 -6.18 -12.18 -11.47
N VAL A 60 -5.10 -11.40 -11.53
CA VAL A 60 -4.35 -11.14 -12.77
C VAL A 60 -3.67 -12.41 -13.30
N ILE A 61 -3.06 -13.21 -12.42
CA ILE A 61 -2.42 -14.49 -12.80
C ILE A 61 -3.46 -15.48 -13.30
N ASP A 62 -4.59 -15.61 -12.61
CA ASP A 62 -5.68 -16.51 -13.00
C ASP A 62 -6.27 -16.10 -14.34
N SER A 63 -6.49 -14.79 -14.55
CA SER A 63 -6.94 -14.23 -15.83
C SER A 63 -5.95 -14.52 -16.95
N TYR A 64 -4.65 -14.31 -16.74
CA TYR A 64 -3.61 -14.62 -17.72
C TYR A 64 -3.60 -16.10 -18.10
N CYS A 65 -3.68 -17.00 -17.12
CA CYS A 65 -3.74 -18.44 -17.35
C CYS A 65 -4.98 -18.82 -18.17
N ALA A 66 -6.15 -18.29 -17.81
CA ALA A 66 -7.40 -18.54 -18.53
C ALA A 66 -7.34 -18.05 -19.99
N LEU A 67 -6.81 -16.84 -20.22
CA LEU A 67 -6.63 -16.30 -21.58
C LEU A 67 -5.74 -17.19 -22.44
N LYS A 68 -4.65 -17.74 -21.90
CA LYS A 68 -3.77 -18.66 -22.65
C LYS A 68 -4.45 -19.98 -23.00
N VAL A 69 -5.26 -20.51 -22.09
CA VAL A 69 -6.05 -21.72 -22.36
C VAL A 69 -7.05 -21.45 -23.50
N HIS A 70 -7.75 -20.31 -23.47
CA HIS A 70 -8.69 -19.93 -24.52
C HIS A 70 -8.00 -19.68 -25.87
N LEU A 71 -6.84 -19.03 -25.88
CA LEU A 71 -6.05 -18.85 -27.09
C LEU A 71 -5.67 -20.20 -27.70
N GLY A 72 -5.15 -21.12 -26.88
CA GLY A 72 -4.81 -22.47 -27.33
C GLY A 72 -6.01 -23.21 -27.91
N ALA A 73 -7.18 -23.12 -27.27
CA ALA A 73 -8.41 -23.72 -27.75
C ALA A 73 -8.88 -23.14 -29.09
N LEU A 74 -8.81 -21.81 -29.25
CA LEU A 74 -9.18 -21.14 -30.51
C LEU A 74 -8.21 -21.48 -31.65
N VAL A 75 -6.90 -21.49 -31.40
CA VAL A 75 -5.90 -21.91 -32.39
C VAL A 75 -6.12 -23.35 -32.82
N HIS A 76 -6.40 -24.25 -31.87
CA HIS A 76 -6.71 -25.64 -32.17
C HIS A 76 -8.01 -25.78 -32.97
N PHE A 77 -9.09 -25.10 -32.55
CA PHE A 77 -10.34 -25.05 -33.29
C PHE A 77 -10.12 -24.54 -34.71
N ARG A 78 -9.35 -23.47 -34.88
CA ARG A 78 -9.07 -22.86 -36.18
C ARG A 78 -8.30 -23.78 -37.13
N GLY A 79 -7.37 -24.56 -36.59
CA GLY A 79 -6.55 -25.52 -37.35
C GLY A 79 -7.19 -26.89 -37.56
N ALA A 80 -8.33 -27.17 -36.91
CA ALA A 80 -9.02 -28.43 -37.05
C ALA A 80 -9.68 -28.57 -38.43
N THR A 81 -9.82 -29.82 -38.90
CA THR A 81 -10.63 -30.13 -40.09
C THR A 81 -12.09 -30.21 -39.67
N HIS A 82 -12.91 -29.28 -40.15
CA HIS A 82 -14.33 -29.22 -39.81
C HIS A 82 -15.20 -29.93 -40.85
N THR A 83 -16.18 -30.69 -40.37
CA THR A 83 -17.21 -31.29 -41.22
C THR A 83 -18.58 -31.12 -40.55
N PRO A 84 -19.48 -30.28 -41.11
CA PRO A 84 -19.33 -29.49 -42.34
C PRO A 84 -18.24 -28.41 -42.24
N LEU A 85 -17.77 -27.91 -43.38
CA LEU A 85 -16.81 -26.80 -43.43
C LEU A 85 -17.39 -25.57 -42.73
N LEU A 86 -16.52 -24.84 -42.01
CA LEU A 86 -16.89 -23.55 -41.43
C LEU A 86 -17.15 -22.53 -42.54
N SER A 87 -18.05 -21.59 -42.25
CA SER A 87 -18.24 -20.43 -43.12
C SER A 87 -17.10 -19.43 -42.95
N ASP A 88 -16.86 -18.63 -43.99
CA ASP A 88 -15.85 -17.56 -43.95
C ASP A 88 -16.09 -16.56 -42.81
N ALA A 89 -17.35 -16.31 -42.46
CA ALA A 89 -17.71 -15.43 -41.34
C ALA A 89 -17.27 -16.00 -39.99
N ILE A 90 -17.43 -17.31 -39.77
CA ILE A 90 -16.98 -17.97 -38.54
C ILE A 90 -15.46 -17.98 -38.48
N VAL A 91 -14.82 -18.28 -39.60
CA VAL A 91 -13.37 -18.24 -39.74
C VAL A 91 -12.81 -16.86 -39.39
N ALA A 92 -13.34 -15.80 -39.99
CA ALA A 92 -12.93 -14.44 -39.72
C ALA A 92 -13.15 -14.05 -38.25
N CYS A 93 -14.28 -14.45 -37.66
CA CYS A 93 -14.57 -14.21 -36.25
C CYS A 93 -13.51 -14.87 -35.34
N VAL A 94 -13.16 -16.12 -35.60
CA VAL A 94 -12.13 -16.84 -34.83
C VAL A 94 -10.75 -16.19 -35.00
N ASP A 95 -10.39 -15.78 -36.22
CA ASP A 95 -9.11 -15.10 -36.48
C ASP A 95 -9.05 -13.75 -35.74
N THR A 96 -10.15 -12.99 -35.68
CA THR A 96 -10.25 -11.76 -34.87
C THR A 96 -10.05 -12.07 -33.39
N LEU A 97 -10.74 -13.06 -32.84
CA LEU A 97 -10.62 -13.42 -31.42
C LEU A 97 -9.19 -13.87 -31.08
N ILE A 98 -8.54 -14.67 -31.94
CA ILE A 98 -7.14 -15.06 -31.75
C ILE A 98 -6.23 -13.83 -31.66
N ASN A 99 -6.41 -12.87 -32.58
CA ASN A 99 -5.60 -11.65 -32.60
C ASN A 99 -5.82 -10.78 -31.36
N GLU A 100 -7.08 -10.62 -30.93
CA GLU A 100 -7.42 -9.88 -29.71
C GLU A 100 -6.84 -10.54 -28.47
N LEU A 101 -6.97 -11.86 -28.31
CA LEU A 101 -6.40 -12.59 -27.17
C LEU A 101 -4.87 -12.51 -27.16
N CYS A 102 -4.20 -12.65 -28.31
CA CYS A 102 -2.76 -12.45 -28.42
C CYS A 102 -2.34 -11.04 -27.96
N ALA A 103 -3.08 -10.01 -28.36
CA ALA A 103 -2.81 -8.63 -27.96
C ALA A 103 -3.01 -8.44 -26.45
N SER A 104 -4.09 -8.98 -25.87
CA SER A 104 -4.34 -8.92 -24.43
C SER A 104 -3.27 -9.64 -23.60
N ILE A 105 -2.85 -10.84 -24.02
CA ILE A 105 -1.77 -11.60 -23.38
C ILE A 105 -0.46 -10.83 -23.45
N THR A 106 -0.13 -10.27 -24.62
CA THR A 106 1.08 -9.44 -24.79
C THR A 106 1.02 -8.22 -23.87
N ALA A 107 -0.12 -7.53 -23.79
CA ALA A 107 -0.28 -6.38 -22.91
C ALA A 107 -0.08 -6.75 -21.44
N LEU A 108 -0.60 -7.91 -20.99
CA LEU A 108 -0.37 -8.42 -19.64
C LEU A 108 1.11 -8.76 -19.39
N GLU A 109 1.79 -9.39 -20.35
CA GLU A 109 3.22 -9.71 -20.24
C GLU A 109 4.10 -8.46 -20.17
N GLN A 110 3.78 -7.43 -20.96
CA GLN A 110 4.48 -6.15 -20.92
C GLN A 110 4.17 -5.37 -19.64
N ALA A 111 2.94 -5.45 -19.12
CA ALA A 111 2.56 -4.84 -17.85
C ALA A 111 3.19 -5.57 -16.63
N ALA A 112 3.54 -6.86 -16.77
CA ALA A 112 4.12 -7.67 -15.71
C ALA A 112 5.64 -7.47 -15.49
N LEU A 113 6.29 -6.58 -16.25
CA LEU A 113 7.68 -6.14 -16.01
C LEU A 113 7.77 -5.22 -14.77
N PRO A 114 8.75 -5.48 -13.88
CA PRO A 114 8.61 -6.45 -12.80
C PRO A 114 7.50 -6.00 -11.82
N LEU A 115 6.55 -6.88 -11.52
CA LEU A 115 5.71 -6.73 -10.33
C LEU A 115 6.64 -6.39 -9.14
N PRO A 116 6.44 -5.27 -8.43
CA PRO A 116 7.29 -4.93 -7.30
C PRO A 116 7.29 -6.10 -6.34
N LYS A 117 8.48 -6.57 -5.95
CA LYS A 117 8.68 -7.59 -4.92
C LYS A 117 8.16 -7.04 -3.58
N LEU A 118 6.84 -7.03 -3.40
CA LEU A 118 6.18 -6.64 -2.15
C LEU A 118 6.44 -7.66 -1.04
N HIS A 119 7.13 -8.76 -1.32
CA HIS A 119 7.23 -9.89 -0.41
C HIS A 119 8.41 -9.86 0.57
N ASN A 120 9.29 -8.86 0.62
CA ASN A 120 10.43 -8.91 1.56
C ASN A 120 10.81 -7.61 2.31
N ASN A 121 10.22 -6.46 1.99
CA ASN A 121 10.64 -5.20 2.61
C ASN A 121 9.81 -4.75 3.83
N MET A 122 8.68 -5.41 4.10
CA MET A 122 7.81 -5.02 5.24
C MET A 122 8.17 -5.71 6.56
N TYR A 123 8.82 -6.87 6.53
CA TYR A 123 9.36 -7.48 7.76
C TYR A 123 10.57 -6.72 8.32
N ALA A 124 11.30 -5.95 7.49
CA ALA A 124 12.39 -5.11 7.97
C ALA A 124 11.87 -3.88 8.75
N VAL A 125 10.74 -3.30 8.33
CA VAL A 125 10.12 -2.17 9.04
C VAL A 125 9.50 -2.61 10.36
N ALA A 126 8.97 -3.83 10.45
CA ALA A 126 8.47 -4.40 11.70
C ALA A 126 9.57 -4.88 12.67
N ALA A 127 10.83 -4.98 12.22
CA ALA A 127 11.97 -5.40 13.04
C ALA A 127 12.80 -4.24 13.60
N ASP A 128 12.53 -3.00 13.16
CA ASP A 128 13.19 -1.76 13.60
C ASP A 128 12.32 -0.89 14.54
N ILE A 129 11.21 -1.45 15.08
CA ILE A 129 10.33 -0.81 16.09
C ILE A 129 10.38 -1.61 17.39
#